data_AF-A0A5D2WI03-F1
#
_entry.id   AF-A0A5D2WI03-F1
#
_cell.length_a   1.000
_cell.length_b   1.000
_cell.length_c   1.000
_cell.angle_alpha   90.00
_cell.angle_beta   90.00
_cell.angle_gamma   90.00
#
_symmetry.space_group_name_H-M   'P 1'
#
loop_
_entity.id
_entity.type
_entity.pdbx_description
1 polymer ?
#
loop_
_entity_poly.entity_id
_entity_poly.type
_entity_poly.pdbx_seq_one_letter_code
_entity_poly.pdbx_strand_id
1 'polypeptide(L)'
;MNSMANVSVLVVGVVCLSLVIALIKVLHKYWWKPLRIQRLMSRQGINGPPYRFIHGNNKETIKMKQEALRNPMPSLSHDTLPRVQPQIWSRIKLYGKNYLSWTGSRAMVVITEPELIKELLKNSERAFPKRTSRERKKEDDFVLKILGDGLVTSEGEKWEKKRKLANHAFHGETLKSMSPAVIASVETMLERWKLFEGKEIEVFGEFRLLTSEVISRIAFGSNYLDGEKIFDMLMKLSVITNRNMFKARLPVISKFWKSADQIEADKLEKEIHNCVMKIVKKREEKVANGGANSFGTDFLGLLLNAYHDTDKKNSISQQDLVDECKTFYFAGQETTNSSLAWTVLLLAVHP
;
A
#
# COMPACT_ATOMS: atom_id res chain seq x y z
N MET A 1 35.57 -31.37 37.48
CA MET A 1 34.17 -30.98 37.79
C MET A 1 33.97 -29.47 37.94
N ASN A 2 34.88 -28.71 38.57
CA ASN A 2 34.72 -27.26 38.79
C ASN A 2 34.66 -26.39 37.52
N SER A 3 35.36 -26.77 36.45
CA SER A 3 35.36 -26.00 35.19
C SER A 3 33.99 -26.01 34.49
N MET A 4 33.31 -27.16 34.42
CA MET A 4 31.98 -27.25 33.80
C MET A 4 30.89 -26.53 34.63
N ALA A 5 31.02 -26.51 35.95
CA ALA A 5 30.13 -25.75 36.83
C ALA A 5 30.28 -24.24 36.61
N ASN A 6 31.52 -23.73 36.51
CA ASN A 6 31.79 -22.31 36.25
C ASN A 6 31.29 -21.87 34.86
N VAL A 7 31.46 -22.70 33.83
CA VAL A 7 30.92 -22.44 32.49
C VAL A 7 29.39 -22.40 32.52
N SER A 8 28.74 -23.31 33.24
CA SER A 8 27.28 -23.34 33.37
C SER A 8 26.73 -22.09 34.06
N VAL A 9 27.38 -21.62 35.12
CA VAL A 9 27.00 -20.38 35.83
C VAL A 9 27.16 -19.16 34.93
N LEU A 10 28.24 -19.08 34.15
CA LEU A 10 28.45 -17.99 33.18
C LEU A 10 27.37 -17.99 32.09
N VAL A 11 27.04 -19.16 31.53
CA VAL A 11 25.98 -19.28 30.51
C VAL A 11 24.62 -18.86 31.07
N VAL A 12 24.26 -19.32 32.26
CA VAL A 12 23.01 -18.91 32.92
C VAL A 12 23.01 -17.41 33.20
N GLY A 13 24.12 -16.85 33.68
CA GLY A 13 24.27 -15.41 33.91
C GLY A 13 24.06 -14.57 32.65
N VAL A 14 24.66 -14.99 31.52
CA VAL A 14 24.49 -14.32 30.22
C VAL A 14 23.05 -14.42 29.73
N VAL A 15 22.41 -15.59 29.86
CA VAL A 15 21.00 -15.77 29.49
C VAL A 15 20.10 -14.89 30.35
N CYS A 16 20.26 -14.87 31.66
CA CYS A 16 19.50 -14.01 32.57
C CYS A 16 19.67 -12.53 32.23
N LEU A 17 20.92 -12.06 32.03
CA LEU A 17 21.19 -10.68 31.63
C LEU A 17 20.50 -10.33 30.30
N SER A 18 20.54 -11.24 29.32
CA SER A 18 19.88 -11.05 28.03
C SER A 18 18.36 -10.93 28.16
N LEU A 19 17.74 -11.73 29.03
CA LEU A 19 16.30 -11.68 29.32
C LEU A 19 15.90 -10.37 30.02
N VAL A 20 16.70 -9.90 30.98
CA VAL A 20 16.48 -8.60 31.65
C VAL A 20 16.58 -7.45 30.65
N ILE A 21 17.61 -7.44 29.79
CA ILE A 21 17.76 -6.43 28.75
C ILE A 21 16.57 -6.46 27.78
N ALA A 22 16.10 -7.65 27.39
CA ALA A 22 14.93 -7.81 26.54
C ALA A 22 13.67 -7.27 27.22
N LEU A 23 13.46 -7.58 28.50
CA LEU A 23 12.33 -7.08 29.29
C LEU A 23 12.34 -5.55 29.40
N ILE A 24 13.49 -4.95 29.70
CA ILE A 24 13.66 -3.48 29.75
C ILE A 24 13.29 -2.86 28.39
N LYS A 25 13.77 -3.43 27.28
CA LYS A 25 13.43 -2.94 25.93
C LYS A 25 11.93 -3.05 25.65
N VAL A 26 11.28 -4.13 26.08
CA VAL A 26 9.83 -4.35 25.94
C VAL A 26 9.04 -3.32 26.76
N LEU A 27 9.37 -3.16 28.04
CA LEU A 27 8.71 -2.18 28.92
C LEU A 27 8.93 -0.76 28.43
N HIS A 28 10.15 -0.41 28.01
CA HIS A 28 10.42 0.90 27.45
C HIS A 28 9.59 1.18 26.19
N LYS A 29 9.52 0.21 25.25
CA LYS A 29 8.81 0.35 23.97
C LYS A 29 7.28 0.34 24.12
N TYR A 30 6.74 -0.58 24.91
CA TYR A 30 5.29 -0.82 24.98
C TYR A 30 4.62 -0.20 26.20
N TRP A 31 5.36 0.26 27.21
CA TRP A 31 4.79 0.86 28.42
C TRP A 31 5.24 2.31 28.57
N TRP A 32 6.53 2.55 28.79
CA TRP A 32 7.02 3.88 29.16
C TRP A 32 6.90 4.91 28.03
N LYS A 33 7.39 4.59 26.83
CA LYS A 33 7.39 5.53 25.68
C LYS A 33 5.96 5.95 25.29
N PRO A 34 4.98 5.04 25.12
CA PRO A 34 3.61 5.43 24.80
C PRO A 34 2.97 6.33 25.87
N LEU A 35 3.10 5.98 27.15
CA LEU A 35 2.53 6.78 28.25
C LEU A 35 3.19 8.15 28.35
N ARG A 36 4.51 8.24 28.13
CA ARG A 36 5.23 9.52 28.07
C ARG A 36 4.72 10.40 26.92
N ILE A 37 4.60 9.84 25.71
CA ILE A 37 4.08 10.58 24.55
C ILE A 37 2.66 11.06 24.80
N GLN A 38 1.77 10.21 25.33
CA GLN A 38 0.40 10.61 25.65
C GLN A 38 0.35 11.82 26.59
N ARG A 39 1.14 11.80 27.67
CA ARG A 39 1.23 12.94 28.60
C ARG A 39 1.78 14.20 27.95
N LEU A 40 2.81 14.08 27.12
CA LEU A 40 3.42 15.22 26.42
C LEU A 40 2.45 15.86 25.41
N MET A 41 1.68 15.04 24.69
CA MET A 41 0.67 15.54 23.74
C MET A 41 -0.50 16.19 24.45
N SER A 42 -1.01 15.58 25.52
CA SER A 42 -2.07 16.19 26.34
C SER A 42 -1.65 17.54 26.93
N ARG A 43 -0.38 17.70 27.34
CA ARG A 43 0.15 19.00 27.79
C ARG A 43 0.20 20.07 26.70
N GLN A 44 0.24 19.66 25.44
CA GLN A 44 0.18 20.54 24.26
C GLN A 44 -1.26 20.73 23.75
N GLY A 45 -2.26 20.23 24.48
CA GLY A 45 -3.68 20.33 24.10
C GLY A 45 -4.16 19.25 23.11
N ILE A 46 -3.29 18.34 22.67
CA ILE A 46 -3.66 17.26 21.74
C ILE A 46 -4.06 16.03 22.56
N ASN A 47 -5.37 15.88 22.77
CA ASN A 47 -5.94 14.74 23.48
C ASN A 47 -6.39 13.62 22.53
N GLY A 48 -6.78 12.48 23.08
CA GLY A 48 -7.19 11.32 22.30
C GLY A 48 -7.50 10.10 23.16
N PRO A 49 -7.96 8.99 22.55
CA PRO A 49 -8.21 7.76 23.28
C PRO A 49 -6.96 7.28 24.03
N PRO A 50 -7.12 6.73 25.24
CA PRO A 50 -6.00 6.26 26.03
C PRO A 50 -5.28 5.11 25.35
N TYR A 51 -3.95 5.09 25.45
CA TYR A 51 -3.13 3.98 25.00
C TYR A 51 -3.48 2.70 25.77
N ARG A 52 -3.61 1.57 25.06
CA ARG A 52 -3.73 0.23 25.64
C ARG A 52 -2.47 -0.58 25.35
N PHE A 53 -1.97 -1.26 26.37
CA PHE A 53 -0.72 -2.02 26.29
C PHE A 53 -0.70 -2.97 25.08
N ILE A 54 0.39 -2.91 24.30
CA ILE A 54 0.66 -3.63 23.04
C ILE A 54 -0.22 -3.22 21.85
N HIS A 55 -1.53 -3.07 22.07
CA HIS A 55 -2.53 -2.99 21.00
C HIS A 55 -2.93 -1.57 20.63
N GLY A 56 -2.60 -0.56 21.43
CA GLY A 56 -3.08 0.80 21.20
C GLY A 56 -4.60 0.84 21.12
N ASN A 57 -5.15 1.47 20.08
CA ASN A 57 -6.60 1.50 19.85
C ASN A 57 -7.06 0.45 18.83
N ASN A 58 -6.22 -0.53 18.47
CA ASN A 58 -6.51 -1.44 17.36
C ASN A 58 -7.78 -2.27 17.57
N LYS A 59 -7.96 -2.87 18.76
CA LYS A 59 -9.12 -3.72 19.06
C LYS A 59 -10.44 -2.95 18.97
N GLU A 60 -10.44 -1.74 19.52
CA GLU A 60 -11.58 -0.82 19.45
C GLU A 60 -11.87 -0.42 17.99
N THR A 61 -10.84 -0.05 17.23
CA THR A 61 -10.98 0.28 15.80
C THR A 61 -11.57 -0.89 14.99
N ILE A 62 -11.12 -2.13 15.23
CA ILE A 62 -11.67 -3.32 14.56
C ILE A 62 -13.16 -3.49 14.91
N LYS A 63 -13.51 -3.38 16.20
CA LYS A 63 -14.90 -3.49 16.66
C LYS A 63 -15.80 -2.43 16.01
N MET A 64 -15.38 -1.17 16.01
CA MET A 64 -16.11 -0.07 15.36
C MET A 64 -16.34 -0.33 13.87
N LYS A 65 -15.31 -0.83 13.15
CA LYS A 65 -15.45 -1.19 11.73
C LYS A 65 -16.41 -2.36 11.49
N GLN A 66 -16.36 -3.39 12.33
CA GLN A 66 -17.27 -4.53 12.25
C GLN A 66 -18.72 -4.10 12.51
N GLU A 67 -18.95 -3.26 13.52
CA GLU A 67 -20.27 -2.72 13.85
C GLU A 67 -20.81 -1.84 12.71
N ALA A 68 -19.99 -0.94 12.17
CA ALA A 68 -20.38 -0.07 11.07
C ALA A 68 -20.74 -0.82 9.78
N LEU A 69 -20.12 -1.98 9.54
CA LEU A 69 -20.35 -2.81 8.35
C LEU A 69 -21.36 -3.95 8.58
N ARG A 70 -21.86 -4.13 9.81
CA ARG A 70 -22.76 -5.25 10.16
C ARG A 70 -24.06 -5.25 9.35
N ASN A 71 -24.61 -4.06 9.11
CA ASN A 71 -25.86 -3.88 8.39
C ASN A 71 -25.62 -3.07 7.10
N PRO A 72 -26.45 -3.25 6.06
CA PRO A 72 -26.49 -2.36 4.90
C PRO A 72 -26.76 -0.90 5.30
N MET A 73 -26.46 0.04 4.40
CA MET A 73 -26.88 1.43 4.61
C MET A 73 -28.42 1.52 4.49
N PRO A 74 -29.11 2.23 5.40
CA PRO A 74 -30.56 2.36 5.34
C PRO A 74 -31.03 3.16 4.13
N SER A 75 -30.22 4.11 3.67
CA SER A 75 -30.43 4.88 2.46
C SER A 75 -29.09 5.23 1.83
N LEU A 76 -29.09 5.61 0.55
CA LEU A 76 -27.92 6.21 -0.08
C LEU A 76 -27.68 7.60 0.54
N SER A 77 -26.49 7.83 1.06
CA SER A 77 -26.09 9.09 1.67
C SER A 77 -24.64 9.41 1.32
N HIS A 78 -24.34 10.69 1.08
CA HIS A 78 -22.97 11.16 0.89
C HIS A 78 -22.20 11.28 2.22
N ASP A 79 -22.88 11.31 3.36
CA ASP A 79 -22.25 11.27 4.69
C ASP A 79 -21.81 9.84 5.03
N THR A 80 -20.78 9.38 4.33
CA THR A 80 -20.27 8.01 4.40
C THR A 80 -19.16 7.84 5.46
N LEU A 81 -18.63 8.93 6.00
CA LEU A 81 -17.52 8.89 6.96
C LEU A 81 -17.83 8.05 8.22
N PRO A 82 -19.03 8.12 8.83
CA PRO A 82 -19.39 7.27 9.97
C PRO A 82 -19.32 5.77 9.65
N ARG A 83 -19.49 5.40 8.37
CA ARG A 83 -19.46 4.00 7.92
C ARG A 83 -18.07 3.56 7.48
N VAL A 84 -17.38 4.37 6.67
CA VAL A 84 -16.10 4.00 6.04
C VAL A 84 -14.93 4.13 7.02
N GLN A 85 -14.96 5.15 7.89
CA GLN A 85 -13.95 5.38 8.93
C GLN A 85 -14.63 5.72 10.27
N PRO A 86 -15.43 4.79 10.85
CA PRO A 86 -16.18 5.03 12.09
C PRO A 86 -15.29 5.50 13.24
N GLN A 87 -14.08 4.95 13.32
CA GLN A 87 -13.11 5.31 14.35
C GLN A 87 -12.59 6.75 14.21
N ILE A 88 -12.53 7.29 12.99
CA ILE A 88 -12.13 8.69 12.78
C ILE A 88 -13.29 9.60 13.14
N TRP A 89 -14.47 9.32 12.59
CA TRP A 89 -15.69 10.08 12.84
C TRP A 89 -16.00 10.21 14.34
N SER A 90 -15.98 9.08 15.07
CA SER A 90 -16.27 9.05 16.51
C SER A 90 -15.22 9.84 17.30
N ARG A 91 -13.93 9.72 16.96
CA ARG A 91 -12.86 10.42 17.67
C ARG A 91 -12.85 11.92 17.39
N ILE A 92 -13.21 12.37 16.19
CA ILE A 92 -13.39 13.80 15.91
C ILE A 92 -14.45 14.39 16.84
N LYS A 93 -15.58 13.69 17.04
CA LYS A 93 -16.65 14.14 17.94
C LYS A 93 -16.23 14.17 19.41
N LEU A 94 -15.38 13.23 19.83
CA LEU A 94 -14.97 13.09 21.24
C LEU A 94 -13.76 13.96 21.62
N TYR A 95 -12.83 14.15 20.70
CA TYR A 95 -11.51 14.76 21.00
C TYR A 95 -11.19 15.99 20.15
N GLY A 96 -12.06 16.35 19.19
CA GLY A 96 -11.87 17.48 18.30
C GLY A 96 -11.21 17.09 16.97
N LYS A 97 -11.03 18.09 16.09
CA LYS A 97 -10.55 17.90 14.71
C LYS A 97 -9.14 17.31 14.63
N ASN A 98 -8.30 17.57 15.61
CA ASN A 98 -6.97 16.97 15.71
C ASN A 98 -6.84 16.22 17.02
N TYR A 99 -6.42 14.96 16.95
CA TYR A 99 -6.35 14.11 18.13
C TYR A 99 -5.22 13.09 18.04
N LEU A 100 -4.76 12.64 19.20
CA LEU A 100 -3.79 11.57 19.31
C LEU A 100 -4.48 10.20 19.18
N SER A 101 -3.92 9.30 18.38
CA SER A 101 -4.39 7.94 18.19
C SER A 101 -3.24 6.95 18.28
N TRP A 102 -3.55 5.67 18.49
CA TRP A 102 -2.56 4.61 18.64
C TRP A 102 -2.79 3.45 17.68
N THR A 103 -1.76 3.10 16.92
CA THR A 103 -1.67 1.85 16.16
C THR A 103 -0.63 0.95 16.80
N GLY A 104 -1.06 -0.04 17.58
CA GLY A 104 -0.15 -0.74 18.50
C GLY A 104 0.53 0.26 19.45
N SER A 105 1.85 0.19 19.60
CA SER A 105 2.64 1.17 20.38
C SER A 105 3.03 2.43 19.61
N ARG A 106 2.61 2.59 18.35
CA ARG A 106 2.90 3.78 17.55
C ARG A 106 1.83 4.85 17.78
N ALA A 107 2.27 6.01 18.26
CA ALA A 107 1.47 7.23 18.30
C ALA A 107 1.25 7.77 16.88
N MET A 108 0.04 8.24 16.60
CA MET A 108 -0.35 8.90 15.35
C MET A 108 -1.16 10.14 15.70
N VAL A 109 -0.74 11.31 15.26
CA VAL A 109 -1.59 12.51 15.32
C VAL A 109 -2.48 12.48 14.08
N VAL A 110 -3.78 12.44 14.29
CA VAL A 110 -4.77 12.55 13.22
C VAL A 110 -5.13 14.01 13.09
N ILE A 111 -5.01 14.54 11.87
CA ILE A 111 -5.25 15.96 11.56
C ILE A 111 -6.34 16.01 10.51
N THR A 112 -7.41 16.75 10.81
CA THR A 112 -8.57 16.88 9.88
C THR A 112 -8.86 18.33 9.47
N GLU A 113 -8.05 19.28 9.95
CA GLU A 113 -8.17 20.69 9.58
C GLU A 113 -7.52 20.96 8.21
N PRO A 114 -8.26 21.53 7.23
CA PRO A 114 -7.74 21.74 5.88
C PRO A 114 -6.44 22.54 5.79
N GLU A 115 -6.29 23.60 6.60
CA GLU A 115 -5.09 24.44 6.59
C GLU A 115 -3.85 23.67 7.05
N LEU A 116 -3.99 22.87 8.11
CA LEU A 116 -2.89 22.02 8.59
C LEU A 116 -2.60 20.89 7.60
N ILE A 117 -3.62 20.29 6.98
CA ILE A 117 -3.43 19.29 5.92
C ILE A 117 -2.64 19.90 4.76
N LYS A 118 -2.97 21.12 4.33
CA LYS A 118 -2.26 21.83 3.26
C LYS A 118 -0.80 22.08 3.62
N GLU A 119 -0.52 22.51 4.84
CA GLU A 119 0.84 22.71 5.34
C GLU A 119 1.65 21.40 5.36
N LEU A 120 1.05 20.33 5.90
CA LEU A 120 1.66 18.99 5.93
C LEU A 120 1.97 18.46 4.54
N LEU A 121 1.03 18.61 3.59
CA LEU A 121 1.19 18.12 2.21
C LEU A 121 2.17 18.98 1.40
N LYS A 122 2.30 20.27 1.72
CA LYS A 122 3.34 21.13 1.14
C LYS A 122 4.73 20.65 1.57
N ASN A 123 4.88 20.21 2.82
CA ASN A 123 6.09 19.62 3.39
C ASN A 123 7.38 20.41 3.05
N SER A 124 7.31 21.75 3.05
CA SER A 124 8.39 22.61 2.54
C SER A 124 9.71 22.44 3.28
N GLU A 125 9.64 22.09 4.58
CA GLU A 125 10.81 21.86 5.42
C GLU A 125 11.24 20.38 5.47
N ARG A 126 10.58 19.51 4.68
CA ARG A 126 10.78 18.04 4.72
C ARG A 126 10.60 17.43 6.12
N ALA A 127 9.85 18.11 6.99
CA ALA A 127 9.61 17.73 8.38
C ALA A 127 8.67 16.51 8.52
N PHE A 128 7.89 16.21 7.48
CA PHE A 128 6.90 15.14 7.46
C PHE A 128 7.25 14.08 6.40
N PRO A 129 8.33 13.29 6.59
CA PRO A 129 8.67 12.23 5.65
C PRO A 129 7.56 11.17 5.62
N LYS A 130 7.33 10.54 4.46
CA LYS A 130 6.47 9.35 4.43
C LYS A 130 7.11 8.27 5.29
N ARG A 131 6.24 7.42 5.81
CA ARG A 131 6.69 6.18 6.45
C ARG A 131 7.45 5.32 5.44
N THR A 132 8.75 5.18 5.67
CA THR A 132 9.70 4.58 4.73
C THR A 132 9.46 3.07 4.57
N SER A 133 9.88 2.51 3.43
CA SER A 133 9.93 1.06 3.21
C SER A 133 10.73 0.34 4.30
N ARG A 134 11.79 0.94 4.82
CA ARG A 134 12.58 0.40 5.94
C ARG A 134 11.78 0.29 7.24
N GLU A 135 11.01 1.32 7.59
CA GLU A 135 10.14 1.29 8.79
C GLU A 135 8.99 0.32 8.64
N ARG A 136 8.42 0.21 7.44
CA ARG A 136 7.38 -0.76 7.10
C ARG A 136 7.89 -2.20 7.16
N LYS A 137 9.09 -2.46 6.65
CA LYS A 137 9.74 -3.77 6.66
C LYS A 137 10.01 -4.26 8.09
N LYS A 138 10.39 -3.36 9.01
CA LYS A 138 10.56 -3.70 10.43
C LYS A 138 9.27 -4.12 11.13
N GLU A 139 8.11 -3.77 10.58
CA GLU A 139 6.79 -4.11 11.11
C GLU A 139 6.11 -5.24 10.30
N ASP A 140 6.84 -5.85 9.36
CA ASP A 140 6.34 -6.87 8.43
C ASP A 140 5.08 -6.40 7.66
N ASP A 141 4.99 -5.09 7.38
CA ASP A 141 3.80 -4.44 6.80
C ASP A 141 3.45 -5.04 5.42
N PHE A 142 2.25 -5.64 5.33
CA PHE A 142 1.75 -6.26 4.09
C PHE A 142 1.60 -5.25 2.94
N VAL A 143 1.49 -3.94 3.23
CA VAL A 143 1.47 -2.90 2.20
C VAL A 143 2.70 -2.98 1.29
N LEU A 144 3.88 -3.37 1.83
CA LEU A 144 5.07 -3.56 1.01
C LEU A 144 4.98 -4.77 0.08
N LYS A 145 4.17 -5.78 0.41
CA LYS A 145 3.95 -6.91 -0.50
C LYS A 145 3.21 -6.46 -1.76
N ILE A 146 2.37 -5.43 -1.65
CA ILE A 146 1.65 -4.82 -2.77
C ILE A 146 2.52 -3.77 -3.48
N LEU A 147 3.06 -2.79 -2.77
CA LEU A 147 3.70 -1.61 -3.36
C LEU A 147 5.23 -1.72 -3.45
N GLY A 148 5.83 -2.72 -2.79
CA GLY A 148 7.28 -2.83 -2.69
C GLY A 148 7.92 -1.61 -2.04
N ASP A 149 9.16 -1.32 -2.41
CA ASP A 149 9.75 0.01 -2.27
C ASP A 149 9.53 0.82 -3.55
N GLY A 150 8.28 0.90 -4.03
CA GLY A 150 7.88 1.61 -5.25
C GLY A 150 7.61 3.11 -5.03
N LEU A 151 7.14 3.81 -6.07
CA LEU A 151 6.92 5.26 -6.08
C LEU A 151 6.09 5.80 -4.89
N VAL A 152 5.12 5.02 -4.41
CA VAL A 152 4.25 5.40 -3.28
C VAL A 152 4.99 5.37 -1.94
N THR A 153 5.94 4.45 -1.77
CA THR A 153 6.60 4.13 -0.50
C THR A 153 8.07 4.57 -0.40
N SER A 154 8.70 4.85 -1.55
CA SER A 154 10.06 5.40 -1.63
C SER A 154 10.12 6.86 -1.15
N GLU A 155 11.32 7.26 -0.72
CA GLU A 155 11.66 8.60 -0.26
C GLU A 155 13.05 9.03 -0.78
N GLY A 156 13.34 10.34 -0.68
CA GLY A 156 14.64 10.92 -1.05
C GLY A 156 15.03 10.72 -2.52
N GLU A 157 16.33 10.60 -2.79
CA GLU A 157 16.89 10.46 -4.15
C GLU A 157 16.27 9.29 -4.94
N LYS A 158 16.00 8.19 -4.24
CA LYS A 158 15.36 7.01 -4.83
C LYS A 158 13.97 7.35 -5.37
N TRP A 159 13.17 8.07 -4.58
CA TRP A 159 11.85 8.53 -5.00
C TRP A 159 11.94 9.54 -6.15
N GLU A 160 12.85 10.52 -6.07
CA GLU A 160 13.01 11.55 -7.12
C GLU A 160 13.29 10.91 -8.48
N LYS A 161 14.19 9.91 -8.51
CA LYS A 161 14.52 9.14 -9.72
C LYS A 161 13.32 8.39 -10.29
N LYS A 162 12.62 7.62 -9.45
CA LYS A 162 11.42 6.87 -9.86
C LYS A 162 10.30 7.80 -10.33
N ARG A 163 10.13 8.94 -9.65
CA ARG A 163 9.15 9.97 -10.02
C ARG A 163 9.48 10.62 -11.35
N LYS A 164 10.77 10.85 -11.65
CA LYS A 164 11.21 11.37 -12.95
C LYS A 164 10.85 10.41 -14.08
N LEU A 165 11.09 9.11 -13.93
CA LEU A 165 10.71 8.08 -14.91
C LEU A 165 9.19 8.06 -15.13
N ALA A 166 8.41 8.03 -14.05
CA ALA A 166 6.94 8.08 -14.13
C ALA A 166 6.44 9.37 -14.80
N ASN A 167 6.97 10.53 -14.43
CA ASN A 167 6.59 11.80 -15.05
C ASN A 167 6.90 11.82 -16.55
N HIS A 168 7.99 11.18 -16.98
CA HIS A 168 8.30 11.05 -18.40
C HIS A 168 7.30 10.13 -19.13
N ALA A 169 6.92 9.01 -18.52
CA ALA A 169 5.91 8.11 -19.09
C ALA A 169 4.52 8.75 -19.20
N PHE A 170 4.17 9.64 -18.27
CA PHE A 170 2.81 10.19 -18.12
C PHE A 170 2.76 11.72 -18.26
N HIS A 171 3.64 12.31 -19.08
CA HIS A 171 3.57 13.76 -19.39
C HIS A 171 2.49 14.05 -20.44
N GLY A 172 2.09 15.32 -20.55
CA GLY A 172 0.93 15.75 -21.36
C GLY A 172 0.92 15.24 -22.80
N GLU A 173 2.04 15.33 -23.53
CA GLU A 173 2.11 14.81 -24.91
C GLU A 173 1.99 13.27 -24.98
N THR A 174 2.61 12.52 -24.07
CA THR A 174 2.47 11.05 -24.03
C THR A 174 1.04 10.65 -23.66
N LEU A 175 0.37 11.40 -22.79
CA LEU A 175 -1.05 11.15 -22.48
C LEU A 175 -1.95 11.33 -23.73
N LYS A 176 -1.63 12.28 -24.62
CA LYS A 176 -2.36 12.43 -25.89
C LYS A 176 -2.18 11.21 -26.79
N SER A 177 -0.96 10.67 -26.89
CA SER A 177 -0.72 9.48 -27.71
C SER A 177 -1.34 8.19 -27.13
N MET A 178 -1.67 8.17 -25.84
CA MET A 178 -2.39 7.07 -25.19
C MET A 178 -3.90 7.06 -25.49
N SER A 179 -4.48 8.21 -25.88
CA SER A 179 -5.94 8.36 -26.04
C SER A 179 -6.57 7.33 -26.98
N PRO A 180 -6.00 7.00 -28.16
CA PRO A 180 -6.56 5.97 -29.04
C PRO A 180 -6.65 4.60 -28.37
N ALA A 181 -5.65 4.22 -27.55
CA ALA A 181 -5.65 2.94 -26.84
C ALA A 181 -6.76 2.89 -25.79
N VAL A 182 -6.99 4.00 -25.07
CA VAL A 182 -8.07 4.13 -24.08
C VAL A 182 -9.44 4.07 -24.75
N ILE A 183 -9.64 4.81 -25.84
CA ILE A 183 -10.89 4.80 -26.61
C ILE A 183 -11.20 3.39 -27.08
N ALA A 184 -10.24 2.70 -27.70
CA ALA A 184 -10.45 1.34 -28.18
C ALA A 184 -10.82 0.36 -27.04
N SER A 185 -10.25 0.53 -25.84
CA SER A 185 -10.62 -0.28 -24.66
C SER A 185 -12.05 -0.01 -24.20
N VAL A 186 -12.49 1.26 -24.22
CA VAL A 186 -13.87 1.65 -23.88
C VAL A 186 -14.85 1.14 -24.93
N GLU A 187 -14.56 1.32 -26.22
CA GLU A 187 -15.41 0.82 -27.32
C GLU A 187 -15.58 -0.70 -27.25
N THR A 188 -14.51 -1.44 -26.96
CA THR A 188 -14.57 -2.90 -26.77
C THR A 188 -15.49 -3.27 -25.60
N MET A 189 -15.42 -2.55 -24.48
CA MET A 189 -16.31 -2.76 -23.34
C MET A 189 -17.77 -2.46 -23.71
N LEU A 190 -18.03 -1.32 -24.37
CA LEU A 190 -19.36 -0.90 -24.78
C LEU A 190 -20.00 -1.87 -25.79
N GLU A 191 -19.20 -2.47 -26.69
CA GLU A 191 -19.68 -3.50 -27.59
C GLU A 191 -20.21 -4.73 -26.82
N ARG A 192 -19.51 -5.15 -25.76
CA ARG A 192 -20.00 -6.23 -24.88
C ARG A 192 -21.25 -5.81 -24.12
N TRP A 193 -21.35 -4.54 -23.74
CA TRP A 193 -22.51 -4.02 -23.00
C TRP A 193 -23.82 -4.08 -23.79
N LYS A 194 -23.77 -4.10 -25.14
CA LYS A 194 -24.96 -4.34 -25.97
C LYS A 194 -25.69 -5.66 -25.64
N LEU A 195 -24.98 -6.67 -25.14
CA LEU A 195 -25.57 -7.95 -24.70
C LEU A 195 -26.45 -7.81 -23.44
N PHE A 196 -26.29 -6.70 -22.72
CA PHE A 196 -27.00 -6.34 -21.50
C PHE A 196 -28.08 -5.28 -21.73
N GLU A 197 -28.41 -4.97 -22.98
CA GLU A 197 -29.50 -4.03 -23.27
C GLU A 197 -30.82 -4.50 -22.62
N GLY A 198 -31.45 -3.61 -21.86
CA GLY A 198 -32.65 -3.91 -21.07
C GLY A 198 -32.43 -4.83 -19.86
N LYS A 199 -31.18 -5.14 -19.48
CA LYS A 199 -30.83 -6.01 -18.35
C LYS A 199 -30.01 -5.25 -17.30
N GLU A 200 -30.09 -5.72 -16.07
CA GLU A 200 -29.19 -5.27 -15.01
C GLU A 200 -27.75 -5.73 -15.27
N ILE A 201 -26.78 -4.89 -14.93
CA ILE A 201 -25.35 -5.14 -15.10
C ILE A 201 -24.57 -4.76 -13.84
N GLU A 202 -23.63 -5.62 -13.45
CA GLU A 202 -22.70 -5.37 -12.35
C GLU A 202 -21.49 -4.58 -12.91
N VAL A 203 -21.55 -3.24 -12.82
CA VAL A 203 -20.58 -2.35 -13.48
C VAL A 203 -19.19 -2.32 -12.81
N PHE A 204 -19.06 -2.69 -11.53
CA PHE A 204 -17.77 -2.68 -10.85
C PHE A 204 -16.83 -3.75 -11.44
N GLY A 205 -17.35 -4.93 -11.76
CA GLY A 205 -16.61 -5.98 -12.47
C GLY A 205 -16.18 -5.54 -13.88
N GLU A 206 -17.06 -4.88 -14.63
CA GLU A 206 -16.75 -4.38 -15.98
C GLU A 206 -15.69 -3.27 -15.96
N PHE A 207 -15.79 -2.32 -15.04
CA PHE A 207 -14.79 -1.27 -14.88
C PHE A 207 -13.45 -1.81 -14.38
N ARG A 208 -13.45 -2.88 -13.58
CA ARG A 208 -12.22 -3.57 -13.20
C ARG A 208 -11.49 -4.11 -14.42
N LEU A 209 -12.21 -4.75 -15.36
CA LEU A 209 -11.63 -5.23 -16.62
C LEU A 209 -11.15 -4.08 -17.50
N LEU A 210 -11.97 -3.02 -17.66
CA LEU A 210 -11.63 -1.84 -18.45
C LEU A 210 -10.34 -1.19 -17.94
N THR A 211 -10.26 -0.91 -16.64
CA THR A 211 -9.12 -0.21 -16.04
C THR A 211 -7.85 -1.05 -16.06
N SER A 212 -7.96 -2.37 -15.91
CA SER A 212 -6.85 -3.29 -16.13
C SER A 212 -6.34 -3.28 -17.58
N GLU A 213 -7.25 -3.34 -18.56
CA GLU A 213 -6.88 -3.29 -19.98
C GLU A 213 -6.19 -1.96 -20.32
N VAL A 214 -6.76 -0.84 -19.84
CA VAL A 214 -6.21 0.50 -20.07
C VAL A 214 -4.80 0.60 -19.49
N ILE A 215 -4.58 0.26 -18.22
CA ILE A 215 -3.24 0.39 -17.61
C ILE A 215 -2.22 -0.55 -18.27
N SER A 216 -2.62 -1.78 -18.63
CA SER A 216 -1.76 -2.72 -19.37
C SER A 216 -1.31 -2.14 -20.72
N ARG A 217 -2.22 -1.51 -21.48
CA ARG A 217 -1.89 -0.89 -22.76
C ARG A 217 -0.98 0.32 -22.60
N ILE A 218 -1.34 1.27 -21.75
CA ILE A 218 -0.67 2.57 -21.72
C ILE A 218 0.64 2.56 -20.93
N ALA A 219 0.74 1.75 -19.87
CA ALA A 219 1.92 1.71 -19.03
C ALA A 219 2.88 0.57 -19.39
N PHE A 220 2.37 -0.55 -19.89
CA PHE A 220 3.19 -1.75 -20.14
C PHE A 220 3.31 -2.12 -21.62
N GLY A 221 2.60 -1.41 -22.52
CA GLY A 221 2.57 -1.71 -23.95
C GLY A 221 2.09 -3.14 -24.24
N SER A 222 1.26 -3.69 -23.35
CA SER A 222 0.75 -5.06 -23.40
C SER A 222 -0.79 -5.05 -23.42
N ASN A 223 -1.40 -6.20 -23.16
CA ASN A 223 -2.84 -6.34 -22.96
C ASN A 223 -3.15 -6.86 -21.55
N TYR A 224 -4.43 -6.87 -21.17
CA TYR A 224 -4.91 -7.42 -19.91
C TYR A 224 -4.40 -8.84 -19.66
N LEU A 225 -4.42 -9.71 -20.67
CA LEU A 225 -4.07 -11.13 -20.52
C LEU A 225 -2.63 -11.34 -20.05
N ASP A 226 -1.71 -10.47 -20.48
CA ASP A 226 -0.31 -10.50 -20.01
C ASP A 226 -0.18 -10.15 -18.51
N GLY A 227 -1.14 -9.38 -17.95
CA GLY A 227 -1.13 -8.88 -16.56
C GLY A 227 -2.20 -9.49 -15.63
N GLU A 228 -3.17 -10.26 -16.15
CA GLU A 228 -4.33 -10.79 -15.40
C GLU A 228 -3.94 -11.45 -14.08
N LYS A 229 -2.98 -12.38 -14.13
CA LYS A 229 -2.49 -13.08 -12.92
C LYS A 229 -1.90 -12.11 -11.89
N ILE A 230 -1.26 -11.03 -12.34
CA ILE A 230 -0.68 -10.02 -11.44
C ILE A 230 -1.80 -9.27 -10.74
N PHE A 231 -2.83 -8.81 -11.47
CA PHE A 231 -3.99 -8.12 -10.88
C PHE A 231 -4.69 -8.99 -9.83
N ASP A 232 -4.97 -10.26 -10.14
CA ASP A 232 -5.63 -11.17 -9.21
C ASP A 232 -4.82 -11.39 -7.93
N MET A 233 -3.50 -11.59 -8.05
CA MET A 233 -2.63 -11.78 -6.89
C MET A 233 -2.52 -10.50 -6.05
N LEU A 234 -2.46 -9.32 -6.69
CA LEU A 234 -2.46 -8.03 -6.00
C LEU A 234 -3.78 -7.79 -5.26
N MET A 235 -4.92 -8.17 -5.83
CA MET A 235 -6.22 -8.13 -5.17
C MET A 235 -6.26 -9.06 -3.94
N LYS A 236 -5.76 -10.29 -4.06
CA LYS A 236 -5.64 -11.20 -2.91
C LYS A 236 -4.75 -10.60 -1.81
N LEU A 237 -3.63 -9.98 -2.17
CA LEU A 237 -2.78 -9.26 -1.23
C LEU A 237 -3.48 -8.06 -0.58
N SER A 238 -4.35 -7.34 -1.30
CA SER A 238 -5.13 -6.22 -0.75
C SER A 238 -6.09 -6.69 0.34
N VAL A 239 -6.76 -7.83 0.14
CA VAL A 239 -7.62 -8.48 1.13
C VAL A 239 -6.82 -8.91 2.36
N ILE A 240 -5.66 -9.55 2.17
CA ILE A 240 -4.78 -9.95 3.27
C ILE A 240 -4.30 -8.73 4.04
N THR A 241 -3.90 -7.66 3.34
CA THR A 241 -3.44 -6.40 3.94
C THR A 241 -4.54 -5.77 4.80
N ASN A 242 -5.76 -5.65 4.27
CA ASN A 242 -6.90 -5.11 5.02
C ASN A 242 -7.23 -5.94 6.27
N ARG A 243 -7.21 -7.27 6.18
CA ARG A 243 -7.44 -8.18 7.31
C ARG A 243 -6.40 -8.01 8.43
N ASN A 244 -5.18 -7.60 8.08
CA ASN A 244 -4.05 -7.52 9.01
C ASN A 244 -3.72 -6.09 9.46
N MET A 245 -4.33 -5.05 8.87
CA MET A 245 -3.99 -3.64 9.11
C MET A 245 -3.97 -3.22 10.60
N PHE A 246 -4.86 -3.79 11.41
CA PHE A 246 -4.94 -3.51 12.85
C PHE A 246 -4.56 -4.70 13.74
N LYS A 247 -4.04 -5.80 13.20
CA LYS A 247 -3.58 -6.92 14.04
C LYS A 247 -2.27 -6.52 14.73
N ALA A 248 -2.25 -6.54 16.06
CA ALA A 248 -1.03 -6.30 16.80
C ALA A 248 -0.07 -7.46 16.60
N ARG A 249 1.16 -7.18 16.17
CA ARG A 249 2.21 -8.17 16.03
C ARG A 249 3.20 -8.03 17.17
N LEU A 250 3.46 -9.14 17.86
CA LEU A 250 4.49 -9.22 18.87
C LEU A 250 5.82 -9.57 18.18
N PRO A 251 6.81 -8.65 18.12
CA PRO A 251 8.01 -8.79 17.29
C PRO A 251 8.90 -9.99 17.62
N VAL A 252 8.72 -10.59 18.79
CA VAL A 252 9.46 -11.79 19.19
C VAL A 252 8.76 -13.03 18.65
N ILE A 253 7.43 -13.11 18.79
CA ILE A 253 6.64 -14.26 18.34
C ILE A 253 6.61 -14.34 16.81
N SER A 254 6.48 -13.21 16.12
CA SER A 254 6.44 -13.17 14.65
C SER A 254 7.74 -13.63 13.98
N LYS A 255 8.86 -13.66 14.71
CA LYS A 255 10.14 -14.19 14.20
C LYS A 255 10.20 -15.72 14.20
N PHE A 256 9.48 -16.37 15.11
CA PHE A 256 9.50 -17.82 15.25
C PHE A 256 8.28 -18.49 14.59
N TRP A 257 7.19 -17.74 14.38
CA TRP A 257 5.97 -18.28 13.79
C TRP A 257 5.41 -17.33 12.71
N LYS A 258 5.28 -17.84 11.47
CA LYS A 258 4.56 -17.15 10.38
C LYS A 258 3.09 -17.55 10.37
N SER A 259 2.20 -16.56 10.33
CA SER A 259 0.77 -16.83 10.16
C SER A 259 0.47 -17.36 8.76
N ALA A 260 -0.68 -18.03 8.58
CA ALA A 260 -1.15 -18.44 7.26
C ALA A 260 -1.22 -17.25 6.26
N ASP A 261 -1.75 -16.11 6.71
CA ASP A 261 -1.76 -14.86 5.93
C ASP A 261 -0.34 -14.42 5.48
N GLN A 262 0.69 -14.61 6.33
CA GLN A 262 2.08 -14.25 5.99
C GLN A 262 2.68 -15.22 4.97
N ILE A 263 2.41 -16.53 5.13
CA ILE A 263 2.88 -17.56 4.20
C ILE A 263 2.27 -17.33 2.82
N GLU A 264 0.96 -17.10 2.77
CA GLU A 264 0.25 -16.83 1.51
C GLU A 264 0.73 -15.52 0.88
N ALA A 265 0.91 -14.45 1.65
CA ALA A 265 1.43 -13.20 1.10
C ALA A 265 2.86 -13.32 0.56
N ASP A 266 3.74 -14.07 1.23
CA ASP A 266 5.10 -14.33 0.76
C ASP A 266 5.09 -15.17 -0.55
N LYS A 267 4.15 -16.11 -0.68
CA LYS A 267 3.94 -16.89 -1.90
C LYS A 267 3.46 -16.00 -3.05
N LEU A 268 2.40 -15.23 -2.84
CA LEU A 268 1.84 -14.29 -3.82
C LEU A 268 2.88 -13.28 -4.29
N GLU A 269 3.68 -12.72 -3.38
CA GLU A 269 4.74 -11.77 -3.75
C GLU A 269 5.79 -12.41 -4.68
N LYS A 270 6.23 -13.64 -4.40
CA LYS A 270 7.16 -14.38 -5.27
C LYS A 270 6.55 -14.68 -6.64
N GLU A 271 5.29 -15.09 -6.68
CA GLU A 271 4.60 -15.39 -7.94
C GLU A 271 4.41 -14.12 -8.78
N ILE A 272 4.06 -12.99 -8.16
CA ILE A 272 4.00 -11.68 -8.83
C ILE A 272 5.37 -11.31 -9.39
N HIS A 273 6.43 -11.42 -8.59
CA HIS A 273 7.81 -11.16 -9.04
C HIS A 273 8.14 -11.97 -10.30
N ASN A 274 7.83 -13.27 -10.29
CA ASN A 274 8.06 -14.14 -11.44
C ASN A 274 7.24 -13.72 -12.68
N CYS A 275 5.99 -13.30 -12.50
CA CYS A 275 5.16 -12.83 -13.60
C CYS A 275 5.70 -11.53 -14.20
N VAL A 276 6.09 -10.55 -13.37
CA VAL A 276 6.71 -9.31 -13.84
C VAL A 276 7.99 -9.61 -14.60
N MET A 277 8.85 -10.48 -14.08
CA MET A 277 10.10 -10.85 -14.77
C MET A 277 9.86 -11.60 -16.09
N LYS A 278 8.75 -12.31 -16.24
CA LYS A 278 8.37 -12.90 -17.55
C LYS A 278 8.00 -11.83 -18.57
N ILE A 279 7.26 -10.79 -18.16
CA ILE A 279 6.91 -9.66 -19.02
C ILE A 279 8.19 -8.90 -19.45
N VAL A 280 9.11 -8.68 -18.50
CA VAL A 280 10.43 -8.09 -18.76
C VAL A 280 11.20 -8.89 -19.82
N LYS A 281 11.38 -10.20 -19.59
CA LYS A 281 12.11 -11.07 -20.52
C LYS A 281 11.48 -11.09 -21.91
N LYS A 282 10.15 -11.18 -22.01
CA LYS A 282 9.42 -11.11 -23.29
C LYS A 282 9.74 -9.82 -24.05
N ARG A 283 9.85 -8.68 -23.36
CA ARG A 283 10.22 -7.39 -23.97
C ARG A 283 11.70 -7.35 -24.37
N GLU A 284 12.59 -7.89 -23.54
CA GLU A 284 14.02 -7.99 -23.81
C GLU A 284 14.31 -8.85 -25.05
N GLU A 285 13.72 -10.04 -25.12
CA GLU A 285 13.83 -10.97 -26.25
C GLU A 285 13.29 -10.36 -27.55
N LYS A 286 12.19 -9.61 -27.48
CA LYS A 286 11.62 -8.93 -28.65
C LYS A 286 12.62 -7.92 -29.25
N VAL A 287 13.35 -7.18 -28.43
CA VAL A 287 14.38 -6.25 -28.91
C VAL A 287 15.62 -6.99 -29.40
N ALA A 288 16.10 -8.00 -28.65
CA ALA A 288 17.28 -8.77 -29.01
C ALA A 288 17.13 -9.50 -30.36
N ASN A 289 15.91 -9.97 -30.67
CA ASN A 289 15.59 -10.66 -31.92
C ASN A 289 15.25 -9.70 -33.08
N GLY A 290 15.40 -8.39 -32.90
CA GLY A 290 15.09 -7.38 -33.92
C GLY A 290 13.60 -7.13 -34.17
N GLY A 291 12.71 -7.67 -33.32
CA GLY A 291 11.26 -7.44 -33.37
C GLY A 291 10.82 -6.08 -32.83
N ALA A 292 11.74 -5.29 -32.27
CA ALA A 292 11.57 -3.89 -31.89
C ALA A 292 12.93 -3.18 -31.82
N ASN A 293 12.98 -1.91 -32.19
CA ASN A 293 14.23 -1.11 -32.20
C ASN A 293 14.64 -0.60 -30.81
N SER A 294 13.73 -0.63 -29.83
CA SER A 294 13.98 -0.22 -28.44
C SER A 294 12.95 -0.84 -27.50
N PHE A 295 13.14 -0.70 -26.19
CA PHE A 295 12.14 -1.15 -25.21
C PHE A 295 10.82 -0.36 -25.25
N GLY A 296 10.79 0.78 -25.94
CA GLY A 296 9.65 1.68 -26.03
C GLY A 296 9.74 2.87 -25.06
N THR A 297 8.78 3.78 -25.18
CA THR A 297 8.63 4.99 -24.35
C THR A 297 7.49 4.88 -23.33
N ASP A 298 6.78 3.75 -23.31
CA ASP A 298 5.84 3.40 -22.25
C ASP A 298 6.57 3.21 -20.90
N PHE A 299 5.83 3.18 -19.80
CA PHE A 299 6.42 3.15 -18.46
C PHE A 299 7.34 1.94 -18.26
N LEU A 300 6.96 0.74 -18.72
CA LEU A 300 7.81 -0.44 -18.67
C LEU A 300 9.07 -0.27 -19.52
N GLY A 301 8.95 0.28 -20.73
CA GLY A 301 10.09 0.57 -21.60
C GLY A 301 11.11 1.50 -20.94
N LEU A 302 10.63 2.54 -20.26
CA LEU A 302 11.49 3.47 -19.51
C LEU A 302 12.14 2.83 -18.29
N LEU A 303 11.42 1.94 -17.58
CA LEU A 303 12.00 1.15 -16.49
C LEU A 303 13.09 0.20 -17.01
N LEU A 304 12.90 -0.42 -18.18
CA LEU A 304 13.91 -1.30 -18.78
C LEU A 304 15.14 -0.53 -19.25
N ASN A 305 14.95 0.64 -19.86
CA ASN A 305 16.07 1.53 -20.19
C ASN A 305 16.87 1.90 -18.92
N ALA A 306 16.18 2.26 -17.85
CA ALA A 306 16.82 2.56 -16.57
C ALA A 306 17.44 1.31 -15.92
N TYR A 307 16.89 0.11 -16.10
CA TYR A 307 17.46 -1.12 -15.56
C TYR A 307 18.78 -1.50 -16.25
N HIS A 308 18.87 -1.24 -17.56
CA HIS A 308 20.06 -1.50 -18.39
C HIS A 308 21.01 -0.30 -18.51
N ASP A 309 20.75 0.79 -17.80
CA ASP A 309 21.60 1.98 -17.83
C ASP A 309 22.99 1.70 -17.23
N THR A 310 24.04 2.12 -17.92
CA THR A 310 25.43 1.91 -17.51
C THR A 310 25.88 2.90 -16.43
N ASP A 311 25.25 4.07 -16.34
CA ASP A 311 25.47 5.02 -15.25
C ASP A 311 24.69 4.56 -14.02
N LYS A 312 25.42 4.17 -12.96
CA LYS A 312 24.83 3.77 -11.67
C LYS A 312 23.88 4.82 -11.09
N LYS A 313 24.06 6.12 -11.43
CA LYS A 313 23.14 7.18 -11.00
C LYS A 313 21.76 7.05 -11.65
N ASN A 314 21.68 6.56 -12.89
CA ASN A 314 20.45 6.36 -13.65
C ASN A 314 19.96 4.90 -13.60
N SER A 315 20.82 3.95 -13.24
CA SER A 315 20.50 2.52 -13.13
C SER A 315 19.56 2.16 -11.97
N ILE A 316 18.49 1.40 -12.22
CA ILE A 316 17.61 0.86 -11.15
C ILE A 316 17.90 -0.63 -10.91
N SER A 317 17.62 -1.13 -9.70
CA SER A 317 17.76 -2.57 -9.43
C SER A 317 16.59 -3.38 -10.01
N GLN A 318 16.78 -4.69 -10.21
CA GLN A 318 15.69 -5.58 -10.60
C GLN A 318 14.51 -5.52 -9.61
N GLN A 319 14.80 -5.41 -8.31
CA GLN A 319 13.76 -5.27 -7.29
C GLN A 319 12.99 -3.95 -7.46
N ASP A 320 13.69 -2.86 -7.80
CA ASP A 320 13.04 -1.58 -8.06
C ASP A 320 12.11 -1.65 -9.26
N LEU A 321 12.55 -2.28 -10.36
CA LEU A 321 11.72 -2.50 -11.52
C LEU A 321 10.45 -3.27 -11.14
N VAL A 322 10.58 -4.38 -10.41
CA VAL A 322 9.44 -5.20 -9.98
C VAL A 322 8.50 -4.42 -9.07
N ASP A 323 9.05 -3.67 -8.11
CA ASP A 323 8.27 -2.87 -7.17
C ASP A 323 7.50 -1.72 -7.86
N GLU A 324 8.09 -1.09 -8.89
CA GLU A 324 7.39 -0.10 -9.71
C GLU A 324 6.28 -0.74 -10.54
N CYS A 325 6.54 -1.87 -11.21
CA CYS A 325 5.51 -2.59 -11.96
C CYS A 325 4.32 -2.96 -11.05
N LYS A 326 4.59 -3.53 -9.87
CA LYS A 326 3.54 -3.85 -8.88
C LYS A 326 2.74 -2.61 -8.46
N THR A 327 3.44 -1.51 -8.18
CA THR A 327 2.82 -0.24 -7.79
C THR A 327 1.86 0.26 -8.87
N PHE A 328 2.27 0.28 -10.13
CA PHE A 328 1.46 0.80 -11.23
C PHE A 328 0.30 -0.13 -11.61
N TYR A 329 0.51 -1.45 -11.61
CA TYR A 329 -0.57 -2.41 -11.79
C TYR A 329 -1.65 -2.24 -10.73
N PHE A 330 -1.28 -2.11 -9.46
CA PHE A 330 -2.25 -1.95 -8.38
C PHE A 330 -2.91 -0.57 -8.37
N ALA A 331 -2.11 0.51 -8.34
CA ALA A 331 -2.61 1.86 -8.11
C ALA A 331 -3.43 2.40 -9.30
N GLY A 332 -3.03 2.09 -10.54
CA GLY A 332 -3.69 2.58 -11.75
C GLY A 332 -5.07 1.93 -11.99
N GLN A 333 -5.23 0.68 -11.57
CA GLN A 333 -6.48 -0.08 -11.74
C GLN A 333 -7.49 0.25 -10.64
N GLU A 334 -7.17 -0.04 -9.38
CA GLU A 334 -8.15 -0.07 -8.28
C GLU A 334 -8.80 1.29 -8.00
N THR A 335 -8.01 2.36 -8.09
CA THR A 335 -8.49 3.73 -7.82
C THR A 335 -9.43 4.21 -8.92
N THR A 336 -9.06 3.99 -10.18
CA THR A 336 -9.88 4.35 -11.36
C THR A 336 -11.15 3.51 -11.41
N ASN A 337 -11.06 2.20 -11.14
CA ASN A 337 -12.21 1.30 -11.10
C ASN A 337 -13.26 1.78 -10.08
N SER A 338 -12.82 2.03 -8.85
CA SER A 338 -13.68 2.54 -7.79
C SER A 338 -14.30 3.89 -8.16
N SER A 339 -13.53 4.78 -8.78
CA SER A 339 -14.01 6.10 -9.19
C SER A 339 -15.09 6.02 -10.27
N LEU A 340 -14.92 5.15 -11.27
CA LEU A 340 -15.90 4.93 -12.34
C LEU A 340 -17.19 4.33 -11.78
N ALA A 341 -17.09 3.31 -10.93
CA ALA A 341 -18.24 2.67 -10.32
C ALA A 341 -19.07 3.66 -9.48
N TRP A 342 -18.40 4.48 -8.64
CA TRP A 342 -19.07 5.54 -7.89
C TRP A 342 -19.66 6.61 -8.81
N THR A 343 -18.96 7.01 -9.86
CA THR A 343 -19.47 8.01 -10.82
C THR A 343 -20.77 7.53 -11.46
N VAL A 344 -20.81 6.32 -12.01
CA VAL A 344 -22.01 5.78 -12.65
C VAL A 344 -23.14 5.56 -11.65
N LEU A 345 -22.84 5.07 -10.45
CA LEU A 345 -23.84 4.95 -9.39
C LEU A 345 -24.48 6.32 -9.08
N LEU A 346 -23.66 7.37 -8.93
CA LEU A 346 -24.13 8.71 -8.63
C LEU A 346 -24.94 9.32 -9.79
N LEU A 347 -24.53 9.12 -11.05
CA LEU A 347 -25.32 9.54 -12.20
C LEU A 347 -26.67 8.81 -12.27
N ALA A 348 -26.70 7.51 -11.94
CA ALA A 348 -27.94 6.73 -11.95
C ALA A 348 -28.95 7.18 -10.88
N VAL A 349 -28.48 7.68 -9.73
CA VAL A 349 -29.35 8.14 -8.63
C VAL A 349 -29.61 9.66 -8.65
N HIS A 350 -28.95 10.39 -9.55
CA HIS A 350 -29.12 11.83 -9.79
C HIS A 350 -29.26 12.12 -11.30
N PRO A 351 -30.37 11.68 -11.92
CA PRO A 351 -30.57 11.74 -13.38
C PRO A 351 -30.68 13.16 -13.94
#